data_AF-A0AAV0QRD2-F1
#
_entry.id   AF-A0AAV0QRD2-F1
#
_cell.length_a   1.000
_cell.length_b   1.000
_cell.length_c   1.000
_cell.angle_alpha   90.00
_cell.angle_beta   90.00
_cell.angle_gamma   90.00
#
_symmetry.space_group_name_H-M   'P 1'
#
loop_
_entity.id
_entity.type
_entity.pdbx_description
1 polymer ?
#
loop_
_entity_poly.entity_id
_entity_poly.type
_entity_poly.pdbx_seq_one_letter_code
_entity_poly.pdbx_strand_id
1 'polypeptide(L)'
;MSMLNHLRFYLPELYPKLHKVLFLDDDVVVQKDLTGLWKIDLDGRVNGAVETCFGSFHRYSHYLNFSHPLIRENFNSKACAWAFGMNIFDLDAWRREKCTDTYHHWQNLVSFCASLRFSQFIYEC
;
A
#
# COMPACT_ATOMS: atom_id res chain seq x y z
N MET A 1 -1.39 -16.41 0.08
CA MET A 1 -1.15 -15.36 1.10
C MET A 1 -2.08 -15.64 2.27
N SER A 2 -1.62 -15.51 3.52
CA SER A 2 -2.46 -15.78 4.69
C SER A 2 -3.50 -14.67 4.90
N MET A 3 -4.60 -14.97 5.61
CA MET A 3 -5.58 -13.96 6.05
C MET A 3 -4.93 -12.84 6.89
N LEU A 4 -3.89 -13.16 7.66
CA LEU A 4 -3.14 -12.18 8.47
C LEU A 4 -2.57 -11.05 7.61
N ASN A 5 -2.11 -11.37 6.40
CA ASN A 5 -1.59 -10.37 5.46
C ASN A 5 -2.66 -9.39 4.94
N HIS A 6 -3.94 -9.64 5.18
CA HIS A 6 -5.03 -8.76 4.78
C HIS A 6 -5.50 -7.84 5.92
N LEU A 7 -5.15 -8.15 7.17
CA LEU A 7 -5.52 -7.34 8.34
C LEU A 7 -4.98 -5.91 8.29
N ARG A 8 -3.86 -5.70 7.59
CA ARG A 8 -3.27 -4.37 7.38
C ARG A 8 -4.22 -3.36 6.72
N PHE A 9 -5.16 -3.83 5.91
CA PHE A 9 -6.14 -2.94 5.28
C PHE A 9 -7.26 -2.50 6.23
N TYR A 10 -7.29 -3.05 7.44
CA TYR A 10 -8.23 -2.71 8.50
C TYR A 10 -7.57 -1.91 9.62
N LEU A 11 -6.37 -1.36 9.40
CA LEU A 11 -5.67 -0.55 10.40
C LEU A 11 -6.54 0.57 10.99
N PRO A 12 -7.29 1.36 10.19
CA PRO A 12 -8.18 2.38 10.75
C PRO A 12 -9.30 1.79 11.63
N GLU A 13 -9.86 0.63 11.28
CA GLU A 13 -10.96 -0.03 11.97
C GLU A 13 -10.47 -0.69 13.27
N LEU A 14 -9.28 -1.30 13.24
CA LEU A 14 -8.62 -1.91 14.40
C LEU A 14 -8.18 -0.84 15.41
N TYR A 15 -7.75 0.32 14.91
CA TYR A 15 -7.23 1.41 15.72
C TYR A 15 -7.97 2.73 15.42
N PRO A 16 -9.25 2.85 15.82
CA PRO A 16 -10.12 3.98 15.44
C PRO A 16 -9.69 5.33 16.03
N LYS A 17 -8.83 5.32 17.06
CA LYS A 17 -8.34 6.53 17.75
C LYS A 17 -6.95 6.98 17.27
N LEU A 18 -6.30 6.20 16.41
CA LEU A 18 -4.99 6.56 15.88
C LEU A 18 -5.17 7.37 14.59
N HIS A 19 -4.34 8.40 14.46
CA HIS A 19 -4.26 9.29 13.28
C HIS A 19 -3.14 8.89 12.32
N LYS A 20 -2.08 8.28 12.84
CA LYS A 20 -0.89 7.90 12.07
C LYS A 20 -0.28 6.62 12.64
N VAL A 21 0.27 5.76 11.80
CA VAL A 21 0.92 4.50 12.19
C VAL A 21 2.20 4.31 11.39
N LEU A 22 3.31 4.03 12.07
CA LEU A 22 4.50 3.45 11.44
C LEU A 22 4.37 1.93 11.51
N PHE A 23 4.22 1.30 10.35
CA PHE A 23 4.08 -0.14 10.19
C PHE A 23 5.42 -0.75 9.78
N LEU A 24 5.85 -1.79 10.50
CA LEU A 24 7.06 -2.55 10.23
C LEU A 24 6.69 -4.03 10.17
N ASP A 25 7.14 -4.74 9.14
CA ASP A 25 7.04 -6.20 9.07
C ASP A 25 7.87 -6.85 10.20
N ASP A 26 7.53 -8.08 10.54
CA ASP A 26 8.14 -8.84 11.64
C ASP A 26 9.60 -9.24 11.38
N ASP A 27 10.07 -9.14 10.13
CA ASP A 27 11.44 -9.41 9.69
C ASP A 27 12.31 -8.14 9.55
N VAL A 28 11.82 -6.97 9.99
CA VAL A 28 12.56 -5.71 9.93
C VAL A 28 13.55 -5.56 11.09
N VAL A 29 14.81 -5.24 10.77
CA VAL A 29 15.83 -4.85 11.74
C VAL A 29 16.02 -3.33 11.76
N VAL A 30 15.70 -2.69 12.88
CA VAL A 30 15.86 -1.25 13.08
C VAL A 30 17.28 -0.94 13.57
N GLN A 31 18.04 -0.21 12.76
CA GLN A 31 19.43 0.15 13.06
C GLN A 31 19.64 1.64 13.42
N LYS A 32 18.60 2.46 13.25
CA LYS A 32 18.65 3.92 13.48
C LYS A 32 17.35 4.41 14.11
N ASP A 33 17.40 5.58 14.73
CA ASP A 33 16.22 6.25 15.26
C ASP A 33 15.19 6.53 14.16
N LEU A 34 13.93 6.20 14.43
CA LEU A 34 12.82 6.31 13.49
C LEU A 34 12.05 7.63 13.64
N THR A 35 12.42 8.50 14.58
CA THR A 35 11.72 9.77 14.85
C THR A 35 11.65 10.65 13.60
N GLY A 36 12.68 10.57 12.74
CA GLY A 36 12.69 11.24 11.44
C GLY A 36 11.53 10.82 10.54
N LEU A 37 11.19 9.53 10.49
CA LEU A 37 10.09 9.01 9.68
C LEU A 37 8.73 9.56 10.15
N TRP A 38 8.53 9.65 11.46
CA TRP A 38 7.29 10.16 12.04
C TRP A 38 6.98 11.62 11.66
N LYS A 39 8.04 12.42 11.45
CA LYS A 39 7.97 13.84 11.10
C LYS A 39 7.80 14.10 9.60
N ILE A 40 7.81 13.05 8.78
CA ILE A 40 7.58 13.20 7.33
C ILE A 40 6.18 13.76 7.10
N ASP A 41 6.12 14.81 6.29
CA ASP A 41 4.89 15.32 5.73
C ASP A 41 4.48 14.43 4.55
N LEU A 42 3.28 13.86 4.64
CA LEU A 42 2.71 12.98 3.62
C LEU A 42 1.95 13.75 2.54
N ASP A 43 1.86 15.08 2.65
CA ASP A 43 1.24 15.95 1.63
C ASP A 43 -0.18 15.47 1.29
N GLY A 44 -0.94 15.16 2.34
CA GLY A 44 -2.31 14.65 2.28
C GLY A 44 -2.47 13.20 1.79
N ARG A 45 -1.39 12.52 1.37
CA ARG A 45 -1.40 11.13 0.91
C ARG A 45 -1.56 10.14 2.06
N VAL A 46 -2.14 8.98 1.76
CA VAL A 46 -2.40 7.94 2.75
C VAL A 46 -1.13 7.22 3.21
N ASN A 47 -0.14 7.07 2.33
CA ASN A 47 1.05 6.25 2.59
C ASN A 47 2.37 6.94 2.23
N GLY A 48 3.33 6.85 3.15
CA GLY A 48 4.74 7.09 2.89
C GLY A 48 5.50 5.77 2.84
N ALA A 49 6.07 5.47 1.68
CA ALA A 49 6.77 4.22 1.41
C ALA A 49 8.11 4.45 0.69
N VAL A 50 8.99 3.46 0.77
CA VAL A 50 10.21 3.43 -0.05
C VAL A 50 9.87 2.82 -1.41
N GLU A 51 10.08 3.61 -2.46
CA GLU A 51 9.98 3.15 -3.84
C GLU A 51 11.08 2.12 -4.15
N THR A 52 10.73 1.03 -4.85
CA THR A 52 11.67 -0.05 -5.16
C THR A 52 12.14 -0.04 -6.62
N CYS A 53 12.02 1.10 -7.29
CA CYS A 53 12.39 1.27 -8.70
C CYS A 53 13.92 1.28 -8.93
N PHE A 54 14.54 0.12 -8.75
CA PHE A 54 15.94 -0.12 -9.11
C PHE A 54 15.98 -0.92 -10.42
N GLY A 55 16.36 -0.25 -11.51
CA GLY A 55 16.51 -0.86 -12.84
C GLY A 55 15.18 -1.18 -13.53
N SER A 56 15.12 -2.32 -14.23
CA SER A 56 13.90 -2.82 -14.90
C SER A 56 12.94 -3.56 -13.96
N PHE A 57 13.28 -3.68 -12.68
CA PHE A 57 12.46 -4.37 -11.69
C PHE A 57 11.45 -3.39 -11.06
N HIS A 58 10.34 -3.94 -10.56
CA HIS A 58 9.36 -3.20 -9.76
C HIS A 58 8.46 -2.17 -10.48
N ARG A 59 8.31 -2.19 -11.81
CA ARG A 59 7.25 -1.40 -12.49
C ARG A 59 5.93 -2.17 -12.61
N TYR A 60 4.80 -1.45 -12.59
CA TYR A 60 3.46 -2.05 -12.67
C TYR A 60 3.25 -2.90 -13.91
N SER A 61 3.87 -2.53 -15.05
CA SER A 61 3.84 -3.33 -16.28
C SER A 61 4.30 -4.78 -16.11
N HIS A 62 5.10 -5.10 -15.09
CA HIS A 62 5.55 -6.46 -14.81
C HIS A 62 4.61 -7.25 -13.89
N TYR A 63 3.66 -6.59 -13.21
CA TYR A 63 2.76 -7.21 -12.23
C TYR A 63 1.31 -7.24 -12.69
N LEU A 64 0.90 -6.27 -13.49
CA LEU A 64 -0.47 -6.11 -13.95
C LEU A 64 -0.58 -6.38 -15.45
N ASN A 65 -1.70 -6.99 -15.83
CA ASN A 65 -2.01 -7.23 -17.24
C ASN A 65 -2.68 -5.98 -17.84
N PHE A 66 -1.88 -5.11 -18.46
CA PHE A 66 -2.35 -3.88 -19.11
C PHE A 66 -3.17 -4.10 -20.40
N SER A 67 -3.29 -5.33 -20.88
CA SER A 67 -4.28 -5.65 -21.93
C SER A 67 -5.71 -5.65 -21.38
N HIS A 68 -5.91 -5.77 -20.06
CA HIS A 68 -7.23 -5.72 -19.44
C HIS A 68 -7.71 -4.26 -19.29
N PRO A 69 -8.92 -3.90 -19.76
CA PRO A 69 -9.42 -2.52 -19.76
C PRO A 69 -9.44 -1.90 -18.36
N LEU A 70 -9.97 -2.63 -17.36
CA LEU A 70 -9.97 -2.18 -15.95
C LEU A 70 -8.57 -1.83 -15.42
N ILE A 71 -7.53 -2.55 -15.84
CA ILE A 71 -6.17 -2.25 -15.38
C ILE A 71 -5.62 -1.02 -16.10
N ARG A 72 -5.84 -0.94 -17.41
CA ARG A 72 -5.34 0.16 -18.24
C ARG A 72 -5.98 1.51 -17.90
N GLU A 73 -7.24 1.50 -17.48
CA GLU A 73 -7.99 2.72 -17.16
C GLU A 73 -7.67 3.26 -15.77
N ASN A 74 -7.29 2.39 -14.82
CA ASN A 74 -7.01 2.81 -13.43
C ASN A 74 -5.51 3.00 -13.17
N PHE A 75 -4.64 2.13 -13.72
CA PHE A 75 -3.21 2.14 -13.38
C PHE A 75 -2.33 2.74 -14.47
N ASN A 76 -1.19 3.30 -14.05
CA ASN A 76 -0.11 3.69 -14.97
C ASN A 76 0.92 2.56 -15.09
N SER A 77 1.11 2.02 -16.29
CA SER A 77 2.09 0.96 -16.57
C SER A 77 3.53 1.30 -16.20
N LYS A 78 3.88 2.58 -16.23
CA LYS A 78 5.23 3.07 -15.90
C LYS A 78 5.41 3.38 -14.42
N ALA A 79 4.34 3.36 -13.62
CA ALA A 79 4.43 3.61 -12.18
C ALA A 79 5.26 2.53 -11.48
N CYS A 80 5.93 2.97 -10.42
CA CYS A 80 6.79 2.14 -9.60
C CYS A 80 5.99 1.49 -8.48
N ALA A 81 6.33 0.25 -8.19
CA ALA A 81 5.94 -0.42 -6.96
C ALA A 81 6.81 0.06 -5.81
N TRP A 82 6.31 -0.18 -4.61
CA TRP A 82 6.97 0.13 -3.35
C TRP A 82 6.90 -1.10 -2.45
N ALA A 83 7.79 -1.14 -1.46
CA ALA A 83 7.86 -2.25 -0.53
C ALA A 83 6.89 -2.05 0.63
N PHE A 84 6.15 -3.10 0.99
CA PHE A 84 5.27 -3.05 2.16
C PHE A 84 6.04 -3.16 3.50
N GLY A 85 7.28 -3.64 3.49
CA GLY A 85 8.03 -3.98 4.72
C GLY A 85 8.19 -2.85 5.74
N MET A 86 8.18 -1.59 5.29
CA MET A 86 8.13 -0.43 6.18
C MET A 86 7.32 0.70 5.52
N ASN A 87 6.27 1.15 6.20
CA ASN A 87 5.37 2.18 5.71
C ASN A 87 4.90 3.08 6.85
N ILE A 88 4.68 4.35 6.53
CA ILE A 88 3.97 5.25 7.42
C ILE A 88 2.61 5.59 6.83
N PHE A 89 1.55 5.30 7.57
CA PHE A 89 0.18 5.52 7.14
C PHE A 89 -0.44 6.67 7.88
N ASP A 90 -1.06 7.59 7.14
CA ASP A 90 -2.01 8.56 7.68
C ASP A 90 -3.40 7.91 7.69
N LEU A 91 -3.89 7.59 8.88
CA LEU A 91 -5.17 6.90 9.07
C LEU A 91 -6.36 7.85 8.89
N ASP A 92 -6.19 9.15 9.04
CA ASP A 92 -7.26 10.12 8.76
C ASP A 92 -7.46 10.27 7.25
N ALA A 93 -6.36 10.36 6.49
CA ALA A 93 -6.40 10.30 5.04
C ALA A 93 -6.97 8.95 4.56
N TRP A 94 -6.54 7.82 5.15
CA TRP A 94 -7.05 6.50 4.79
C TRP A 94 -8.58 6.41 4.91
N ARG A 95 -9.15 6.96 6.00
CA ARG A 95 -10.60 7.01 6.22
C ARG A 95 -11.28 7.94 5.22
N ARG A 96 -10.70 9.11 4.96
CA ARG A 96 -11.25 10.10 4.02
C ARG A 96 -11.33 9.56 2.58
N GLU A 97 -10.26 8.90 2.13
CA GLU A 97 -10.17 8.29 0.80
C GLU A 97 -10.84 6.90 0.72
N LYS A 98 -11.37 6.38 1.84
CA LYS A 98 -12.10 5.10 1.94
C LYS A 98 -11.30 3.91 1.42
N CYS A 99 -10.03 3.81 1.78
CA CYS A 99 -9.12 2.82 1.21
C CYS A 99 -9.49 1.37 1.54
N THR A 100 -10.11 1.13 2.69
CA THR A 100 -10.65 -0.19 3.05
C THR A 100 -11.76 -0.63 2.08
N ASP A 101 -12.64 0.30 1.68
CA ASP A 101 -13.72 0.02 0.72
C ASP A 101 -13.16 -0.26 -0.68
N THR A 102 -12.20 0.54 -1.13
CA THR A 102 -11.47 0.32 -2.40
C THR A 102 -10.79 -1.04 -2.41
N TYR A 103 -10.15 -1.41 -1.31
CA TYR A 103 -9.56 -2.74 -1.13
C TYR A 103 -10.60 -3.87 -1.25
N HIS A 104 -11.80 -3.70 -0.68
CA HIS A 104 -12.89 -4.64 -0.83
C HIS A 104 -13.42 -4.75 -2.27
N HIS A 105 -13.55 -3.62 -2.95
CA HIS A 105 -13.95 -3.58 -4.37
C HIS A 105 -13.02 -4.44 -5.23
N TRP A 106 -11.71 -4.24 -5.10
CA TRP A 106 -10.71 -4.99 -5.87
C TRP A 106 -10.65 -6.48 -5.51
N GLN A 107 -10.81 -6.84 -4.23
CA GLN A 107 -10.90 -8.25 -3.85
C GLN A 107 -12.08 -8.97 -4.51
N ASN A 108 -13.23 -8.31 -4.60
CA ASN A 108 -14.42 -8.88 -5.23
C ASN A 108 -14.23 -9.08 -6.74
N LEU A 109 -13.53 -8.16 -7.42
CA LEU A 109 -13.25 -8.26 -8.85
C LEU A 109 -12.20 -9.33 -9.20
N VAL A 110 -11.27 -9.61 -8.27
CA VAL A 110 -10.14 -10.53 -8.50
C VAL A 110 -10.27 -11.74 -7.56
N SER A 111 -11.32 -12.56 -7.74
CA SER A 111 -11.66 -13.64 -6.80
C SER A 111 -10.58 -14.73 -6.58
N PHE A 112 -9.44 -14.76 -7.28
CA PHE A 112 -8.36 -15.71 -7.01
C PHE A 112 -7.00 -15.17 -7.50
N CYS A 113 -6.20 -14.55 -6.63
CA CYS A 113 -4.72 -14.56 -6.57
C CYS A 113 -4.22 -13.39 -5.70
N ALA A 114 -4.04 -13.64 -4.40
CA ALA A 114 -3.84 -12.61 -3.38
C ALA A 114 -2.37 -12.27 -3.02
N SER A 115 -1.37 -12.64 -3.82
CA SER A 115 0.04 -12.55 -3.35
C SER A 115 0.99 -11.62 -4.11
N LEU A 116 0.62 -11.06 -5.26
CA LEU A 116 1.51 -10.17 -6.02
C LEU A 116 0.90 -8.81 -6.39
N ARG A 117 -0.38 -8.59 -6.05
CA ARG A 117 -1.13 -7.41 -6.51
C ARG A 117 -1.32 -6.34 -5.45
N PHE A 118 -1.27 -6.66 -4.16
CA PHE A 118 -1.79 -5.74 -3.13
C PHE A 118 -0.82 -4.67 -2.62
N SER A 119 0.50 -4.84 -2.80
CA SER A 119 1.51 -3.81 -2.41
C SER A 119 1.59 -2.62 -3.39
N GLN A 120 0.66 -2.50 -4.33
CA GLN A 120 0.66 -1.49 -5.39
C GLN A 120 -0.56 -0.54 -5.32
N PHE A 121 -1.54 -0.84 -4.47
CA PHE A 121 -2.80 -0.10 -4.45
C PHE A 121 -2.80 1.13 -3.54
N ILE A 122 -1.88 1.26 -2.58
CA ILE A 122 -1.79 2.42 -1.69
C ILE A 122 -1.08 3.63 -2.34
N TYR A 123 -1.23 3.77 -3.65
CA TYR A 123 -0.89 5.01 -4.39
C TYR A 123 -2.14 5.68 -4.98
N GLU A 124 -3.25 4.95 -5.10
CA GLU A 124 -4.56 5.47 -5.53
C GLU A 124 -5.50 5.74 -4.34
N CYS A 125 -5.03 5.33 -3.16
CA CYS A 125 -5.18 6.02 -1.90
C CYS A 125 -3.87 6.75 -1.61
#